data_AF-A0A8S2YS24-F1
#
_entry.id   AF-A0A8S2YS24-F1
#
_cell.length_a   1.000
_cell.length_b   1.000
_cell.length_c   1.000
_cell.angle_alpha   90.00
_cell.angle_beta   90.00
_cell.angle_gamma   90.00
#
_symmetry.space_group_name_H-M   'P 1'
#
loop_
_entity.id
_entity.type
_entity.pdbx_description
1 polymer ?
#
loop_
_entity_poly.entity_id
_entity_poly.type
_entity_poly.pdbx_seq_one_letter_code
_entity_poly.pdbx_strand_id
1 'polypeptide(L)'
;PRKKQQITSAQIPLITHKMSATNKKRKRVSIESDSDGNSSSDDNERSDSDDVTITRNHVNTNKNIHDDVPSSGYTILDMITSCKKLVRFVKKNGLNRRLHQRNARCLVQETTTRWISLYLMLKTINLSYDALAEVLSPIGGLSRLSCINRVILQELVAFLKPFKKVIVDIQHN
;
A
#
# COMPACT_ATOMS: atom_id res chain seq x y z
N PRO A 1 63.23 22.90 -26.60
CA PRO A 1 62.20 23.68 -27.32
C PRO A 1 60.96 22.84 -27.69
N ARG A 2 59.86 22.95 -26.94
CA ARG A 2 58.48 22.62 -27.41
C ARG A 2 57.43 23.09 -26.38
N LYS A 3 56.88 24.27 -26.71
CA LYS A 3 55.53 24.84 -26.54
C LYS A 3 54.66 24.39 -25.35
N LYS A 4 54.46 25.33 -24.42
CA LYS A 4 53.27 25.45 -23.57
C LYS A 4 52.05 25.77 -24.46
N GLN A 5 50.97 25.00 -24.33
CA GLN A 5 49.66 25.37 -24.87
C GLN A 5 48.77 25.80 -23.71
N GLN A 6 48.37 27.07 -23.77
CA GLN A 6 47.28 27.64 -23.00
C GLN A 6 45.97 27.09 -23.59
N ILE A 7 45.04 26.67 -22.73
CA ILE A 7 43.65 26.42 -23.13
C ILE A 7 42.80 27.50 -22.48
N THR A 8 42.21 28.28 -23.38
CA THR A 8 41.30 29.40 -23.17
C THR A 8 39.94 28.94 -22.68
N SER A 9 39.35 29.74 -21.79
CA SER A 9 38.00 29.69 -21.26
C SER A 9 36.93 29.51 -22.35
N ALA A 10 36.16 28.42 -22.25
CA ALA A 10 35.02 28.15 -23.10
C ALA A 10 33.73 28.77 -22.52
N GLN A 11 33.10 29.59 -23.35
CA GLN A 11 31.79 30.22 -23.21
C GLN A 11 30.69 29.18 -22.96
N ILE A 12 29.86 29.38 -21.92
CA ILE A 12 28.64 28.59 -21.68
C ILE A 12 27.47 29.28 -22.42
N PRO A 13 26.76 28.62 -23.34
CA PRO A 13 25.53 29.18 -23.90
C PRO A 13 24.35 29.03 -22.95
N LEU A 14 23.67 30.15 -22.72
CA LEU A 14 22.49 30.36 -21.91
C LEU A 14 21.28 29.64 -22.57
N ILE A 15 20.80 28.54 -21.95
CA ILE A 15 19.58 27.86 -22.40
C ILE A 15 18.37 28.65 -21.91
N THR A 16 17.68 29.31 -22.85
CA THR A 16 16.40 29.98 -22.63
C THR A 16 15.27 28.96 -22.67
N HIS A 17 14.61 28.73 -21.53
CA HIS A 17 13.37 27.95 -21.49
C HIS A 17 12.19 28.83 -21.93
N LYS A 18 11.64 28.53 -23.11
CA LYS A 18 10.33 29.01 -23.55
C LYS A 18 9.25 28.45 -22.62
N MET A 19 8.51 29.35 -21.97
CA MET A 19 7.25 29.02 -21.30
C MET A 19 6.15 28.84 -22.35
N SER A 20 5.53 27.66 -22.40
CA SER A 20 4.25 27.47 -23.08
C SER A 20 3.17 27.27 -22.04
N ALA A 21 2.40 28.34 -21.80
CA ALA A 21 1.13 28.29 -21.12
C ALA A 21 0.10 27.65 -22.05
N THR A 22 -0.57 26.58 -21.61
CA THR A 22 -1.82 26.13 -22.22
C THR A 22 -2.93 26.20 -21.20
N ASN A 23 -3.90 27.04 -21.54
CA ASN A 23 -5.01 27.49 -20.72
C ASN A 23 -6.18 26.51 -20.92
N LYS A 24 -6.48 25.64 -19.94
CA LYS A 24 -7.62 24.71 -20.03
C LYS A 24 -8.82 25.23 -19.23
N LYS A 25 -9.70 25.87 -19.99
CA LYS A 25 -11.08 26.31 -19.71
C LYS A 25 -11.82 25.32 -18.80
N ARG A 26 -12.11 25.71 -17.55
CA ARG A 26 -13.05 25.00 -16.66
C ARG A 26 -14.47 25.43 -17.00
N LYS A 27 -15.29 24.47 -17.46
CA LYS A 27 -16.74 24.63 -17.62
C LYS A 27 -17.39 24.34 -16.26
N ARG A 28 -17.99 25.37 -15.66
CA ARG A 28 -18.92 25.27 -14.51
C ARG A 28 -20.16 24.50 -14.98
N VAL A 29 -20.58 23.50 -14.21
CA VAL A 29 -21.94 22.94 -14.26
C VAL A 29 -22.51 23.14 -12.87
N SER A 30 -23.60 23.89 -12.82
CA SER A 30 -24.45 24.12 -11.66
C SER A 30 -25.15 22.81 -11.27
N ILE A 31 -25.23 22.53 -9.97
CA ILE A 31 -26.13 21.51 -9.43
C ILE A 31 -27.14 22.30 -8.61
N GLU A 32 -28.36 22.36 -9.13
CA GLU A 32 -29.54 22.76 -8.39
C GLU A 32 -29.91 21.64 -7.41
N SER A 33 -30.20 22.09 -6.20
CA SER A 33 -30.79 21.36 -5.10
C SER A 33 -32.30 21.31 -5.28
N ASP A 34 -32.90 20.14 -5.13
CA ASP A 34 -34.30 20.00 -4.74
C ASP A 34 -34.41 19.02 -3.57
N SER A 35 -35.20 19.48 -2.60
CA SER A 35 -35.58 18.82 -1.36
C SER A 35 -36.96 18.19 -1.56
N ASP A 36 -37.32 17.25 -0.68
CA ASP A 36 -38.66 16.79 -0.26
C ASP A 36 -38.52 15.27 0.04
N GLY A 37 -38.92 14.69 1.17
CA GLY A 37 -40.01 15.00 2.09
C GLY A 37 -40.81 13.70 2.31
N ASN A 38 -41.26 13.45 3.54
CA ASN A 38 -42.13 12.36 4.03
C ASN A 38 -41.52 10.95 4.24
N SER A 39 -41.56 10.29 5.40
CA SER A 39 -42.51 10.13 6.54
C SER A 39 -43.37 8.87 6.43
N SER A 40 -43.62 8.26 7.61
CA SER A 40 -44.58 7.18 7.94
C SER A 40 -44.04 5.75 7.73
N SER A 41 -43.93 4.80 8.67
CA SER A 41 -44.60 4.36 9.92
C SER A 41 -45.05 2.90 9.71
N ASP A 42 -45.17 2.16 10.82
CA ASP A 42 -46.00 0.96 11.04
C ASP A 42 -45.31 -0.44 11.04
N ASP A 43 -45.02 -0.89 12.26
CA ASP A 43 -45.65 -2.01 12.99
C ASP A 43 -45.72 -3.44 12.39
N ASN A 44 -45.12 -4.39 13.12
CA ASN A 44 -45.72 -5.65 13.65
C ASN A 44 -44.62 -6.48 14.33
N GLU A 45 -44.61 -6.72 15.66
CA GLU A 45 -45.41 -7.71 16.40
C GLU A 45 -45.51 -9.08 15.67
N ARG A 46 -45.35 -10.28 16.25
CA ARG A 46 -45.10 -10.83 17.59
C ARG A 46 -45.10 -12.37 17.41
N SER A 47 -44.65 -13.11 18.43
CA SER A 47 -44.92 -14.54 18.73
C SER A 47 -43.90 -15.53 18.17
N ASP A 48 -43.10 -16.27 18.95
CA ASP A 48 -43.35 -17.09 20.16
C ASP A 48 -44.07 -18.39 19.84
N SER A 49 -43.34 -19.52 19.85
CA SER A 49 -43.78 -20.82 20.36
C SER A 49 -42.74 -21.91 20.14
N ASP A 50 -42.48 -22.59 21.25
CA ASP A 50 -41.65 -23.76 21.47
C ASP A 50 -42.07 -24.99 20.64
N ASP A 51 -41.10 -25.80 20.21
CA ASP A 51 -41.25 -27.25 20.31
C ASP A 51 -39.89 -27.95 20.47
N VAL A 52 -39.75 -28.66 21.58
CA VAL A 52 -38.59 -29.45 21.98
C VAL A 52 -38.91 -30.90 21.71
N THR A 53 -38.28 -31.49 20.70
CA THR A 53 -38.25 -32.95 20.52
C THR A 53 -36.81 -33.45 20.67
N ILE A 54 -36.47 -33.91 21.89
CA ILE A 54 -35.23 -34.65 22.16
C ILE A 54 -35.56 -36.14 22.08
N THR A 55 -35.24 -36.77 20.94
CA THR A 55 -35.12 -38.22 20.81
C THR A 55 -33.66 -38.64 20.98
N ARG A 56 -33.51 -39.67 21.82
CA ARG A 56 -32.28 -40.25 22.34
C ARG A 56 -31.61 -41.19 21.32
N ASN A 57 -30.27 -41.25 21.44
CA ASN A 57 -29.38 -42.41 21.31
C ASN A 57 -28.59 -42.67 20.00
N HIS A 58 -27.26 -42.54 20.21
CA HIS A 58 -26.17 -43.43 19.79
C HIS A 58 -25.66 -43.35 18.34
N VAL A 59 -24.40 -42.94 18.17
CA VAL A 59 -23.25 -43.83 17.89
C VAL A 59 -21.96 -43.06 18.16
N ASN A 60 -21.13 -43.67 19.01
CA ASN A 60 -19.74 -43.31 19.24
C ASN A 60 -18.93 -43.50 17.95
N THR A 61 -18.41 -42.42 17.37
CA THR A 61 -17.28 -42.50 16.44
C THR A 61 -16.20 -41.55 16.92
N ASN A 62 -15.07 -42.14 17.31
CA ASN A 62 -13.77 -41.50 17.48
C ASN A 62 -13.47 -40.68 16.21
N LYS A 63 -13.80 -39.38 16.23
CA LYS A 63 -13.18 -38.40 15.36
C LYS A 63 -12.18 -37.65 16.23
N ASN A 64 -10.91 -37.95 15.98
CA ASN A 64 -9.79 -37.09 16.36
C ASN A 64 -10.16 -35.66 15.99
N ILE A 65 -10.54 -34.88 17.00
CA ILE A 65 -10.67 -33.43 16.93
C ILE A 65 -9.23 -32.93 16.88
N HIS A 66 -8.66 -32.92 15.67
CA HIS A 66 -7.42 -32.22 15.42
C HIS A 66 -7.78 -30.74 15.36
N ASP A 67 -7.63 -30.06 16.50
CA ASP A 67 -7.45 -28.62 16.67
C ASP A 67 -7.80 -27.72 15.47
N ASP A 68 -9.08 -27.59 15.14
CA ASP A 68 -9.58 -26.43 14.41
C ASP A 68 -9.67 -25.25 15.40
N VAL A 69 -8.50 -24.73 15.81
CA VAL A 69 -8.44 -23.37 16.33
C VAL A 69 -8.63 -22.47 15.10
N PRO A 70 -9.73 -21.70 14.98
CA PRO A 70 -9.78 -20.63 14.00
C PRO A 70 -8.81 -19.56 14.51
N SER A 71 -7.53 -19.75 14.19
CA SER A 71 -6.52 -18.73 14.38
C SER A 71 -6.94 -17.60 13.46
N SER A 72 -7.66 -16.62 14.00
CA SER A 72 -7.77 -15.28 13.44
C SER A 72 -6.41 -14.56 13.53
N GLY A 73 -5.34 -15.32 13.30
CA GLY A 73 -3.95 -14.93 13.45
C GLY A 73 -3.55 -14.17 12.20
N TYR A 74 -3.20 -12.92 12.40
CA TYR A 74 -2.63 -12.08 11.36
C TYR A 74 -1.37 -12.73 10.80
N THR A 75 -1.41 -13.20 9.56
CA THR A 75 -0.26 -13.90 8.95
C THR A 75 0.72 -12.93 8.30
N ILE A 76 1.94 -13.40 8.02
CA ILE A 76 2.91 -12.65 7.20
C ILE A 76 2.33 -12.35 5.81
N LEU A 77 1.52 -13.25 5.26
CA LEU A 77 0.86 -13.06 3.96
C LEU A 77 -0.18 -11.93 4.01
N ASP A 78 -0.91 -11.80 5.12
CA ASP A 78 -1.83 -10.68 5.35
C ASP A 78 -1.06 -9.36 5.45
N MET A 79 0.10 -9.35 6.10
CA MET A 79 1.00 -8.19 6.14
C MET A 79 1.51 -7.79 4.77
N ILE A 80 1.94 -8.74 3.95
CA ILE A 80 2.36 -8.49 2.58
C ILE A 80 1.18 -7.92 1.78
N THR A 81 -0.02 -8.43 1.99
CA THR A 81 -1.24 -7.91 1.35
C THR A 81 -1.54 -6.47 1.77
N SER A 82 -1.41 -6.14 3.05
CA SER A 82 -1.50 -4.76 3.57
C SER A 82 -0.46 -3.84 2.91
N CYS A 83 0.79 -4.31 2.78
CA CYS A 83 1.84 -3.58 2.08
C CYS A 83 1.48 -3.26 0.62
N LYS A 84 0.95 -4.25 -0.12
CA LYS A 84 0.49 -4.06 -1.51
C LYS A 84 -0.65 -3.03 -1.58
N LYS A 85 -1.64 -3.13 -0.67
CA LYS A 85 -2.76 -2.18 -0.59
C LYS A 85 -2.27 -0.76 -0.29
N LEU A 86 -1.33 -0.61 0.64
CA LEU A 86 -0.72 0.67 0.98
C LEU A 86 -0.02 1.30 -0.23
N VAL A 87 0.80 0.54 -0.95
CA VAL A 87 1.53 1.05 -2.13
C VAL A 87 0.56 1.50 -3.22
N ARG A 88 -0.49 0.71 -3.49
CA ARG A 88 -1.55 1.10 -4.44
C ARG A 88 -2.22 2.40 -4.02
N PHE A 89 -2.54 2.55 -2.74
CA PHE A 89 -3.14 3.78 -2.20
C PHE A 89 -2.21 4.98 -2.37
N VAL A 90 -0.92 4.85 -2.02
CA VAL A 90 0.10 5.91 -2.16
C VAL A 90 0.24 6.34 -3.62
N LYS A 91 0.30 5.39 -4.55
CA LYS A 91 0.39 5.69 -5.99
C LYS A 91 -0.88 6.34 -6.53
N LYS A 92 -2.06 5.79 -6.21
CA LYS A 92 -3.36 6.31 -6.65
C LYS A 92 -3.56 7.77 -6.24
N ASN A 93 -3.11 8.14 -5.04
CA ASN A 93 -3.25 9.49 -4.50
C ASN A 93 -2.05 10.41 -4.79
N GLY A 94 -1.08 9.97 -5.62
CA GLY A 94 0.09 10.78 -5.96
C GLY A 94 1.01 11.10 -4.77
N LEU A 95 0.94 10.32 -3.70
CA LEU A 95 1.64 10.59 -2.43
C LEU A 95 3.15 10.32 -2.51
N ASN A 96 3.62 9.59 -3.52
CA ASN A 96 5.06 9.45 -3.79
C ASN A 96 5.76 10.81 -3.98
N ARG A 97 5.07 11.81 -4.54
CA ARG A 97 5.62 13.18 -4.64
C ARG A 97 5.83 13.80 -3.26
N ARG A 98 4.89 13.57 -2.32
CA ARG A 98 4.97 14.08 -0.94
C ARG A 98 6.03 13.36 -0.11
N LEU A 99 6.28 12.08 -0.38
CA LEU A 99 7.40 11.32 0.19
C LEU A 99 8.73 11.86 -0.33
N HIS A 100 8.85 12.10 -1.63
CA HIS A 100 10.06 12.67 -2.23
C HIS A 100 10.42 14.04 -1.66
N GLN A 101 9.42 14.92 -1.46
CA GLN A 101 9.59 16.22 -0.81
C GLN A 101 10.12 16.14 0.63
N ARG A 102 10.00 14.97 1.28
CA ARG A 102 10.52 14.69 2.63
C ARG A 102 11.84 13.92 2.61
N ASN A 103 12.52 13.87 1.46
CA ASN A 103 13.72 13.06 1.24
C ASN A 103 13.52 11.55 1.51
N ALA A 104 12.27 11.06 1.49
CA ALA A 104 11.96 9.66 1.67
C ALA A 104 11.94 8.91 0.33
N ARG A 105 12.13 7.58 0.38
CA ARG A 105 12.10 6.74 -0.83
C ARG A 105 10.68 6.61 -1.35
N CYS A 106 10.52 6.78 -2.67
CA CYS A 106 9.27 6.47 -3.35
C CYS A 106 8.94 4.99 -3.20
N LEU A 107 7.66 4.69 -2.97
CA LEU A 107 7.21 3.31 -2.87
C LEU A 107 7.19 2.64 -4.24
N VAL A 108 7.76 1.44 -4.28
CA VAL A 108 7.80 0.58 -5.46
C VAL A 108 6.65 -0.41 -5.39
N GLN A 109 5.94 -0.58 -6.50
CA GLN A 109 4.89 -1.59 -6.62
C GLN A 109 5.50 -2.93 -6.99
N GLU A 110 5.10 -3.97 -6.27
CA GLU A 110 5.41 -5.36 -6.62
C GLU A 110 4.75 -5.75 -7.95
N THR A 111 5.49 -6.49 -8.76
CA THR A 111 5.09 -7.01 -10.05
C THR A 111 5.30 -8.51 -10.04
N THR A 112 4.23 -9.29 -10.21
CA THR A 112 4.24 -10.75 -10.05
C THR A 112 5.31 -11.46 -10.88
N THR A 113 5.58 -10.96 -12.09
CA THR A 113 6.55 -11.55 -13.02
C THR A 113 8.01 -11.22 -12.70
N ARG A 114 8.27 -10.26 -11.80
CA ARG A 114 9.63 -9.84 -11.42
C ARG A 114 9.87 -10.18 -9.96
N TRP A 115 10.53 -11.29 -9.73
CA TRP A 115 10.74 -11.91 -8.41
C TRP A 115 11.36 -10.97 -7.36
N ILE A 116 12.25 -10.06 -7.78
CA ILE A 116 12.91 -9.08 -6.88
C ILE A 116 11.95 -7.95 -6.45
N SER A 117 10.84 -7.75 -7.14
CA SER A 117 9.94 -6.61 -6.91
C SER A 117 9.25 -6.66 -5.54
N LEU A 118 8.98 -7.85 -4.99
CA LEU A 118 8.44 -8.00 -3.64
C LEU A 118 9.42 -7.45 -2.60
N TYR A 119 10.69 -7.86 -2.65
CA TYR A 119 11.72 -7.34 -1.76
C TYR A 119 11.86 -5.82 -1.88
N LEU A 120 11.87 -5.27 -3.10
CA LEU A 120 11.97 -3.83 -3.31
C LEU A 120 10.77 -3.07 -2.74
N MET A 121 9.56 -3.60 -2.90
CA MET A 121 8.36 -3.03 -2.30
C MET A 121 8.47 -2.99 -0.77
N LEU A 122 8.76 -4.12 -0.13
CA LEU A 122 8.90 -4.21 1.32
C LEU A 122 10.01 -3.30 1.84
N LYS A 123 11.16 -3.28 1.16
CA LYS A 123 12.29 -2.42 1.49
C LYS A 123 11.93 -0.93 1.41
N THR A 124 11.24 -0.50 0.35
CA THR A 124 10.87 0.91 0.21
C THR A 124 9.83 1.36 1.23
N ILE A 125 8.91 0.48 1.63
CA ILE A 125 7.99 0.75 2.75
C ILE A 125 8.80 0.90 4.05
N ASN A 126 9.71 -0.03 4.34
CA ASN A 126 10.51 0.00 5.57
C ASN A 126 11.38 1.26 5.68
N LEU A 127 12.04 1.66 4.58
CA LEU A 127 12.88 2.87 4.54
C LEU A 127 12.09 4.16 4.67
N SER A 128 10.82 4.16 4.27
CA SER A 128 9.96 5.35 4.29
C SER A 128 8.90 5.29 5.38
N TYR A 129 9.02 4.37 6.35
CA TYR A 129 7.96 4.08 7.32
C TYR A 129 7.54 5.33 8.12
N ASP A 130 8.51 6.09 8.63
CA ASP A 130 8.23 7.29 9.42
C ASP A 130 7.64 8.41 8.55
N ALA A 131 8.21 8.65 7.37
CA ALA A 131 7.68 9.63 6.41
C ALA A 131 6.28 9.25 5.89
N LEU A 132 5.96 7.96 5.82
CA LEU A 132 4.62 7.49 5.48
C LEU A 132 3.61 7.90 6.55
N ALA A 133 3.93 7.79 7.83
CA ALA A 133 3.04 8.21 8.90
C ALA A 133 2.69 9.70 8.76
N GLU A 134 3.69 10.55 8.50
CA GLU A 134 3.48 11.99 8.28
C GLU A 134 2.64 12.31 7.03
N VAL A 135 2.85 11.59 5.92
CA VAL A 135 2.13 11.84 4.67
C VAL A 135 0.69 11.34 4.75
N LEU A 136 0.45 10.25 5.47
CA LEU A 136 -0.85 9.60 5.61
C LEU A 136 -1.72 10.23 6.69
N SER A 137 -1.14 10.80 7.75
CA SER A 137 -1.88 11.42 8.86
C SER A 137 -2.91 12.46 8.39
N PRO A 138 -2.58 13.45 7.56
CA PRO A 138 -3.53 14.50 7.13
C PRO A 138 -4.69 14.03 6.26
N ILE A 139 -4.65 12.79 5.76
CA ILE A 139 -5.63 12.24 4.82
C ILE A 139 -6.36 11.01 5.39
N GLY A 140 -6.26 10.77 6.70
CA GLY A 140 -6.89 9.61 7.36
C GLY A 140 -6.32 8.26 6.91
N GLY A 141 -5.08 8.23 6.43
CA GLY A 141 -4.45 7.04 5.85
C GLY A 141 -3.72 6.14 6.86
N LEU A 142 -3.61 6.55 8.12
CA LEU A 142 -2.79 5.86 9.14
C LEU A 142 -3.24 4.44 9.45
N SER A 143 -4.54 4.14 9.35
CA SER A 143 -5.08 2.79 9.55
C SER A 143 -4.46 1.74 8.61
N ARG A 144 -4.00 2.16 7.42
CA ARG A 144 -3.32 1.27 6.47
C ARG A 144 -1.89 0.95 6.91
N LEU A 145 -1.25 1.88 7.62
CA LEU A 145 0.10 1.72 8.14
C LEU A 145 0.08 0.92 9.46
N SER A 146 -0.96 1.08 10.30
CA SER A 146 -1.11 0.33 11.55
C SER A 146 -1.31 -1.17 11.34
N CYS A 147 -1.82 -1.59 10.17
CA CYS A 147 -1.86 -2.99 9.80
C CYS A 147 -0.48 -3.59 9.49
N ILE A 148 0.60 -2.81 9.46
CA ILE A 148 1.94 -3.29 9.10
C ILE A 148 2.81 -3.28 10.34
N ASN A 149 3.09 -4.47 10.89
CA ASN A 149 4.05 -4.61 11.98
C ASN A 149 5.46 -4.27 11.47
N ARG A 150 6.02 -3.16 11.97
CA ARG A 150 7.34 -2.66 11.54
C ARG A 150 8.46 -3.64 11.84
N VAL A 151 8.43 -4.33 12.98
CA VAL A 151 9.47 -5.29 13.38
C VAL A 151 9.47 -6.46 12.40
N ILE A 152 8.30 -7.06 12.13
CA ILE A 152 8.19 -8.17 11.17
C ILE A 152 8.56 -7.73 9.75
N LEU A 153 8.21 -6.50 9.35
CA LEU A 153 8.64 -5.94 8.07
C LEU A 153 10.16 -5.83 7.97
N GLN A 154 10.84 -5.36 9.03
CA GLN A 154 12.30 -5.25 9.08
C GLN A 154 12.96 -6.63 8.98
N GLU A 155 12.49 -7.59 9.76
CA GLU A 155 12.97 -8.99 9.73
C GLU A 155 12.77 -9.61 8.35
N LEU A 156 11.60 -9.43 7.73
CA LEU A 156 11.34 -9.96 6.39
C LEU A 156 12.24 -9.33 5.32
N VAL A 157 12.52 -8.03 5.42
CA VAL A 157 13.47 -7.34 4.52
C VAL A 157 14.89 -7.86 4.74
N ALA A 158 15.30 -8.10 6.00
CA ALA A 158 16.60 -8.66 6.32
C ALA A 158 16.74 -10.10 5.79
N PHE A 159 15.73 -10.93 6.02
CA PHE A 159 15.65 -12.31 5.54
C PHE A 159 15.76 -12.42 4.02
N LEU A 160 15.08 -11.55 3.27
CA LEU A 160 15.07 -11.58 1.80
C LEU A 160 16.33 -10.99 1.15
N LYS A 161 17.14 -10.23 1.90
CA LYS A 161 18.30 -9.49 1.36
C LYS A 161 19.38 -10.39 0.75
N PRO A 162 19.81 -11.52 1.38
CA PRO A 162 20.79 -12.44 0.79
C PRO A 162 20.28 -13.05 -0.53
N PHE A 163 19.02 -13.47 -0.60
CA PHE A 163 18.44 -14.03 -1.81
C PHE A 163 18.45 -13.04 -2.97
N LYS A 164 18.10 -11.77 -2.71
CA LYS A 164 18.22 -10.71 -3.72
C LYS A 164 19.65 -10.57 -4.24
N LYS A 165 20.66 -10.71 -3.36
CA LYS A 165 22.07 -10.62 -3.76
C LYS A 165 22.42 -11.76 -4.71
N VAL A 166 22.16 -13.01 -4.29
CA VAL A 166 22.45 -14.21 -5.09
C VAL A 166 21.77 -14.17 -6.46
N ILE A 167 20.49 -13.79 -6.53
CA ILE A 167 19.77 -13.69 -7.81
C ILE A 167 20.40 -12.65 -8.73
N VAL A 168 20.80 -11.50 -8.18
CA VAL A 168 21.47 -10.46 -8.98
C VAL A 168 22.82 -10.97 -9.47
N ASP A 169 23.59 -11.64 -8.62
CA ASP A 169 24.91 -12.18 -9.00
C ASP A 169 24.76 -13.22 -10.13
N ILE A 170 23.75 -14.10 -10.06
CA ILE A 170 23.44 -15.09 -11.12
C ILE A 170 23.06 -14.41 -12.45
N GLN A 171 22.36 -13.29 -12.43
CA GLN A 171 21.91 -12.59 -13.65
C GLN A 171 23.02 -11.82 -14.39
N HIS A 172 24.13 -11.52 -13.71
CA HIS A 172 25.25 -10.75 -14.27
C HIS A 172 26.46 -11.61 -14.63
N ASN A 173 26.37 -12.92 -14.43
CA ASN A 173 27.30 -13.93 -14.95
C ASN A 173 26.76 -14.53 -16.24
#